data_AF-A0A3D5SVG9-F1
#
_entry.id   AF-A0A3D5SVG9-F1
#
_cell.length_a   1.000
_cell.length_b   1.000
_cell.length_c   1.000
_cell.angle_alpha   90.00
_cell.angle_beta   90.00
_cell.angle_gamma   90.00
#
_symmetry.space_group_name_H-M   'P 1'
#
loop_
_entity.id
_entity.type
_entity.pdbx_description
1 polymer ?
#
loop_
_entity_poly.entity_id
_entity_poly.type
_entity_poly.pdbx_seq_one_letter_code
_entity_poly.pdbx_strand_id
1 'polypeptide(L)' 'MDARLLDILVCPLCKGPLEYRKAQAELVCNACRLAYPIKDDIPVM' A
#
# COMPACT_ATOMS: atom_id res chain seq x y z
N MET A 1 -7.30 -10.19 17.27
CA MET A 1 -6.18 -9.95 16.35
C MET A 1 -6.69 -9.96 14.91
N ASP A 2 -7.66 -9.12 14.55
CA ASP A 2 -7.54 -7.70 14.17
C ASP A 2 -7.23 -7.50 12.67
N ALA A 3 -8.09 -8.04 11.81
CA ALA A 3 -8.10 -7.80 10.37
C ALA A 3 -8.43 -6.34 9.97
N ARG A 4 -8.62 -5.43 10.95
CA ARG A 4 -9.06 -4.05 10.73
C ARG A 4 -7.92 -3.03 10.64
N LEU A 5 -6.65 -3.43 10.86
CA LEU A 5 -5.52 -2.50 10.76
C LEU A 5 -4.95 -2.36 9.34
N LEU A 6 -5.20 -3.34 8.45
CA LEU A 6 -4.75 -3.29 7.04
C LEU A 6 -5.70 -2.47 6.14
N ASP A 7 -6.90 -2.14 6.61
CA ASP A 7 -7.90 -1.32 5.91
C ASP A 7 -7.55 0.19 5.87
N ILE A 8 -6.50 0.63 6.59
CA ILE A 8 -6.18 2.07 6.74
C ILE A 8 -5.17 2.55 5.69
N LEU A 9 -4.43 1.64 5.04
CA LEU A 9 -3.40 2.02 4.08
C LEU A 9 -4.02 2.43 2.74
N VAL A 10 -4.23 3.73 2.59
CA VAL A 10 -4.69 4.38 1.36
C VAL A 10 -3.54 5.14 0.70
N CYS A 11 -3.64 5.37 -0.62
CA CYS A 11 -2.66 6.17 -1.33
C CYS A 11 -2.58 7.59 -0.73
N PRO A 12 -1.39 8.13 -0.40
CA PRO A 12 -1.27 9.45 0.19
C PRO A 12 -1.78 10.58 -0.72
N LEU A 13 -1.72 10.40 -2.06
CA LEU A 13 -2.12 11.41 -3.05
C LEU A 13 -3.63 11.42 -3.30
N CYS A 14 -4.22 10.28 -3.68
CA CYS A 14 -5.61 10.22 -4.09
C CYS A 14 -6.56 9.66 -3.02
N LYS A 15 -6.03 9.19 -1.88
CA LYS A 15 -6.77 8.47 -0.82
C LYS A 15 -7.52 7.23 -1.32
N GLY A 16 -7.18 6.75 -2.51
CA GLY A 16 -7.74 5.54 -3.09
C GLY A 16 -7.11 4.27 -2.51
N PRO A 17 -7.66 3.10 -2.86
CA PRO A 17 -7.18 1.82 -2.37
C PRO A 17 -5.77 1.51 -2.90
N LEU A 18 -5.00 0.77 -2.11
CA LEU A 18 -3.69 0.22 -2.47
C LEU A 18 -3.79 -1.29 -2.63
N GLU A 19 -3.19 -1.81 -3.70
CA GLU A 19 -3.05 -3.24 -3.95
C GLU A 19 -1.72 -3.72 -3.38
N TYR A 20 -1.75 -4.68 -2.45
CA TYR A 20 -0.51 -5.27 -1.95
C TYR A 20 0.02 -6.37 -2.87
N ARG A 21 1.13 -6.10 -3.55
CA ARG A 21 1.85 -7.08 -4.36
C ARG A 21 2.92 -7.79 -3.54
N LYS A 22 2.50 -8.89 -2.91
CA LYS A 22 3.36 -9.76 -2.10
C LYS A 22 4.65 -10.21 -2.81
N ALA A 23 4.56 -10.51 -4.11
CA ALA A 23 5.72 -10.97 -4.88
C ALA A 23 6.83 -9.91 -5.02
N GLN A 24 6.46 -8.64 -4.95
CA GLN A 24 7.36 -7.49 -5.15
C GLN A 24 7.56 -6.68 -3.85
N ALA A 25 6.88 -7.08 -2.76
CA ALA A 25 6.83 -6.36 -1.50
C ALA A 25 6.51 -4.86 -1.70
N GLU A 26 5.44 -4.56 -2.45
CA GLU A 26 5.05 -3.18 -2.76
C GLU A 26 3.53 -2.96 -2.65
N LEU A 27 3.13 -1.72 -2.38
CA LEU A 27 1.73 -1.26 -2.43
C LEU A 27 1.52 -0.45 -3.70
N VAL A 28 0.63 -0.90 -4.57
CA VAL A 28 0.37 -0.26 -5.87
C VAL A 28 -0.92 0.54 -5.84
N CYS A 29 -0.85 1.80 -6.25
CA CYS A 29 -2.01 2.62 -6.53
C CYS A 29 -2.31 2.62 -8.03
N ASN A 30 -3.36 1.92 -8.45
CA ASN A 30 -3.76 1.87 -9.87
C ASN A 30 -4.26 3.23 -10.40
N ALA A 31 -4.87 4.06 -9.54
CA ALA A 31 -5.38 5.38 -9.93
C ALA A 31 -4.25 6.39 -10.20
N CYS A 32 -3.22 6.40 -9.36
CA CYS A 32 -2.05 7.27 -9.52
C CYS A 32 -0.95 6.64 -10.40
N ARG A 33 -1.03 5.33 -10.69
CA ARG A 33 0.02 4.54 -11.35
C ARG A 33 1.37 4.64 -10.62
N LEU A 34 1.32 4.54 -9.29
CA LEU A 34 2.49 4.58 -8.40
C LEU A 34 2.63 3.25 -7.66
N ALA A 35 3.86 2.86 -7.35
CA ALA A 35 4.19 1.71 -6.53
C ALA A 35 5.05 2.17 -5.34
N TYR A 36 4.65 1.77 -4.14
CA TYR A 36 5.30 2.11 -2.88
C TYR A 36 5.99 0.87 -2.33
N PRO A 37 7.33 0.79 -2.34
CA PRO A 37 8.05 -0.37 -1.84
C PRO A 37 7.93 -0.48 -0.31
N ILE A 38 7.91 -1.71 0.20
CA ILE A 38 7.95 -2.01 1.63
C ILE A 38 9.39 -2.33 2.01
N LYS A 39 9.95 -1.58 2.95
CA LYS A 39 11.30 -1.78 3.49
C LYS A 39 11.19 -1.96 5.00
N ASP A 40 11.81 -3.00 5.53
CA ASP A 40 11.77 -3.31 6.98
C ASP A 40 10.33 -3.41 7.53
N ASP A 41 9.41 -3.98 6.74
CA ASP A 41 7.97 -4.07 7.02
C ASP A 41 7.22 -2.71 7.01
N ILE A 42 7.89 -1.61 6.63
CA ILE A 42 7.32 -0.26 6.58
C ILE A 42 7.13 0.18 5.12
N PRO A 43 5.91 0.53 4.69
CA PRO A 43 5.67 1.12 3.37
C PRO A 43 6.34 2.48 3.22
N VAL A 44 7.11 2.67 2.15
CA VAL A 44 7.74 3.95 1.80
C VAL A 44 6.85 4.66 0.78
N MET A 45 6.11 5.68 1.22
CA MET A 45 5.06 6.36 0.45
C MET A 45 5.22 7.87 0.32
#